data_AF-A0A7K0UT55-F1
#
_entry.id   AF-A0A7K0UT55-F1
#
_cell.length_a   1.000
_cell.length_b   1.000
_cell.length_c   1.000
_cell.angle_alpha   90.00
_cell.angle_beta   90.00
_cell.angle_gamma   90.00
#
_symmetry.space_group_name_H-M   'P 1'
#
loop_
_entity.id
_entity.type
_entity.pdbx_description
1 polymer ?
#
loop_
_entity_poly.entity_id
_entity_poly.type
_entity_poly.pdbx_seq_one_letter_code
_entity_poly.pdbx_strand_id
1 'polypeptide(L)'
;MDKSDANFESLVDQRTFLLQSLRDLDAEFKAGDLDLDDYNSLRSDYVARTAQVLKELESPEPTSSIRENTKSTKRARQTVITLLLVLIVATGTGWLVAKQSGQRLSGQSLSGGIEDSTASLLSRARATNFVDPQAAIELYSQVLGLDPDNVEALTYRAWLLALIARGAGSEIKQLAFLSASSDLERAIKIDANYPDAHCFLGIIRFRLAGDAIGSREQLKICESQNPPAEVKSFVDSIIAEVDAAIAG
;
A
#
# COMPACT_ATOMS: atom_id res chain seq x y z
N MET A 1 10.04 -46.77 4.94
CA MET A 1 10.39 -45.42 5.43
C MET A 1 10.05 -45.37 6.91
N ASP A 2 11.06 -45.29 7.76
CA ASP A 2 10.88 -45.09 9.19
C ASP A 2 10.41 -43.63 9.44
N LYS A 3 9.68 -43.39 10.54
CA LYS A 3 9.23 -42.03 10.90
C LYS A 3 10.41 -41.09 11.19
N SER A 4 11.55 -41.66 11.58
CA SER A 4 12.81 -40.96 11.78
C SER A 4 13.36 -40.39 10.47
N ASP A 5 13.35 -41.20 9.39
CA ASP A 5 13.78 -40.80 8.04
C ASP A 5 12.94 -39.63 7.51
N ALA A 6 11.62 -39.68 7.69
CA ALA A 6 10.70 -38.63 7.22
C ALA A 6 10.88 -37.29 7.97
N ASN A 7 11.18 -37.34 9.27
CA ASN A 7 11.46 -36.13 10.04
C ASN A 7 12.81 -35.51 9.63
N PHE A 8 13.83 -36.35 9.45
CA PHE A 8 15.14 -35.92 8.99
C PHE A 8 15.08 -35.26 7.60
N GLU A 9 14.37 -35.86 6.64
CA GLU A 9 14.16 -35.30 5.31
C GLU A 9 13.48 -33.92 5.39
N SER A 10 12.45 -33.79 6.24
CA SER A 10 11.76 -32.50 6.44
C SER A 10 12.67 -31.40 7.02
N LEU A 11 13.60 -31.76 7.92
CA LEU A 11 14.56 -30.81 8.50
C LEU A 11 15.64 -30.42 7.48
N VAL A 12 16.06 -31.34 6.60
CA VAL A 12 16.99 -31.06 5.50
C VAL A 12 16.37 -30.09 4.48
N ASP A 13 15.09 -30.28 4.16
CA ASP A 13 14.35 -29.38 3.27
C ASP A 13 14.18 -27.99 3.89
N GLN A 14 13.80 -27.94 5.18
CA GLN A 14 13.71 -26.68 5.92
C GLN A 14 15.05 -25.93 5.97
N ARG A 15 16.16 -26.62 6.25
CA ARG A 15 17.51 -26.03 6.21
C ARG A 15 17.82 -25.45 4.83
N THR A 16 17.53 -26.20 3.77
CA THR A 16 17.82 -25.80 2.39
C THR A 16 17.03 -24.55 2.00
N PHE A 17 15.75 -24.51 2.37
CA PHE A 17 14.90 -23.34 2.20
C PHE A 17 15.45 -22.12 2.94
N LEU A 18 15.74 -22.24 4.25
CA LEU A 18 16.23 -21.12 5.06
C LEU A 18 17.57 -20.54 4.54
N LEU A 19 18.48 -21.41 4.10
CA LEU A 19 19.76 -20.98 3.51
C LEU A 19 19.59 -20.35 2.12
N GLN A 20 18.56 -20.72 1.37
CA GLN A 20 18.22 -20.06 0.12
C GLN A 20 17.63 -18.67 0.39
N SER A 21 16.68 -18.57 1.31
CA SER A 21 16.07 -17.29 1.71
C SER A 21 17.09 -16.29 2.25
N LEU A 22 18.12 -16.74 2.98
CA LEU A 22 19.22 -15.87 3.42
C LEU A 22 20.06 -15.31 2.25
N ARG A 23 20.30 -16.13 1.21
CA ARG A 23 21.06 -15.71 0.03
C ARG A 23 20.26 -14.74 -0.83
N ASP A 24 18.95 -14.98 -0.94
CA ASP A 24 18.04 -14.09 -1.65
C ASP A 24 17.93 -12.76 -0.92
N LEU A 25 17.74 -12.77 0.41
CA LEU A 25 17.73 -11.57 1.25
C LEU A 25 18.99 -10.71 1.10
N ASP A 26 20.17 -11.34 1.05
CA ASP A 26 21.44 -10.65 0.80
C ASP A 26 21.54 -10.06 -0.62
N ALA A 27 20.90 -10.68 -1.61
CA ALA A 27 20.87 -10.20 -2.99
C ALA A 27 19.94 -8.99 -3.13
N GLU A 28 18.74 -9.03 -2.56
CA GLU A 28 17.76 -7.94 -2.54
C GLU A 28 18.34 -6.70 -1.81
N PHE A 29 19.02 -6.89 -0.67
CA PHE A 29 19.68 -5.78 0.03
C PHE A 29 20.80 -5.14 -0.78
N LYS A 30 21.60 -5.94 -1.52
CA LYS A 30 22.64 -5.43 -2.42
C LYS A 30 22.09 -4.73 -3.65
N ALA A 31 20.93 -5.18 -4.13
CA ALA A 31 20.20 -4.53 -5.22
C ALA A 31 19.58 -3.19 -4.78
N GLY A 32 19.44 -2.98 -3.46
CA GLY A 32 18.84 -1.78 -2.87
C GLY A 32 17.33 -1.87 -2.71
N ASP A 33 16.76 -3.08 -2.86
CA ASP A 33 15.32 -3.34 -2.75
C ASP A 33 14.84 -3.42 -1.29
N LEU A 34 15.78 -3.48 -0.35
CA LEU A 34 15.53 -3.50 1.10
C LEU A 34 16.37 -2.43 1.80
N ASP A 35 15.77 -1.75 2.78
CA ASP A 35 16.51 -0.87 3.67
C ASP A 35 17.29 -1.67 4.74
N LEU A 36 18.19 -0.97 5.43
CA LEU A 36 19.10 -1.58 6.40
C LEU A 36 18.39 -2.15 7.63
N ASP A 37 17.31 -1.51 8.09
CA ASP A 37 16.60 -1.92 9.30
C ASP A 37 15.76 -3.18 9.04
N ASP A 38 15.07 -3.22 7.90
CA ASP A 38 14.33 -4.38 7.43
C ASP A 38 15.26 -5.57 7.12
N TYR A 39 16.39 -5.32 6.45
CA TYR A 39 17.43 -6.34 6.22
C TYR A 39 17.92 -6.95 7.54
N ASN A 40 18.26 -6.12 8.53
CA ASN A 40 18.79 -6.59 9.81
C ASN A 40 17.75 -7.40 10.61
N SER A 41 16.49 -6.96 10.60
CA SER A 41 15.39 -7.65 11.29
C SER A 41 15.13 -9.03 10.69
N LEU A 42 14.94 -9.10 9.37
CA LEU A 42 14.68 -10.36 8.65
C LEU A 42 15.85 -11.33 8.75
N ARG A 43 17.08 -10.82 8.58
CA ARG A 43 18.29 -11.63 8.69
C ARG A 43 18.44 -12.25 10.07
N SER A 44 18.13 -11.52 11.14
CA SER A 44 18.22 -12.05 12.51
C SER A 44 17.29 -13.24 12.75
N ASP A 45 16.03 -13.17 12.28
CA ASP A 45 15.05 -14.25 12.41
C ASP A 45 15.44 -15.49 11.58
N TYR A 46 15.85 -15.30 10.31
CA TYR A 46 16.30 -16.41 9.47
C TYR A 46 17.56 -17.09 10.02
N VAL A 47 18.52 -16.33 10.56
CA VAL A 47 19.73 -16.88 11.20
C VAL A 47 19.36 -17.69 12.44
N ALA A 48 18.48 -17.17 13.31
CA ALA A 48 18.05 -17.87 14.52
C ALA A 48 17.38 -19.21 14.21
N ARG A 49 16.47 -19.23 13.22
CA ARG A 49 15.77 -20.46 12.79
C ARG A 49 16.72 -21.45 12.11
N THR A 50 17.65 -20.96 11.29
CA THR A 50 18.66 -21.82 10.66
C THR A 50 19.53 -22.50 11.71
N ALA A 51 19.97 -21.77 12.74
CA ALA A 51 20.74 -22.33 13.85
C ALA A 51 19.95 -23.39 14.63
N GLN A 52 18.65 -23.19 14.83
CA GLN A 52 17.79 -24.19 15.47
C GLN A 52 17.69 -25.47 14.65
N VAL A 53 17.40 -25.36 13.34
CA VAL A 53 17.28 -26.54 12.44
C VAL A 53 18.61 -27.29 12.31
N LEU A 54 19.73 -26.57 12.22
CA LEU A 54 21.06 -27.19 12.19
C LEU A 54 21.35 -27.98 13.47
N LYS A 55 20.98 -27.45 14.64
CA LYS A 55 21.14 -28.15 15.93
C LYS A 55 20.28 -29.41 16.02
N GLU A 56 19.08 -29.38 15.46
CA GLU A 56 18.18 -30.54 15.40
C GLU A 56 18.71 -31.61 14.41
N LEU A 57 19.34 -31.21 13.31
CA LEU A 57 20.01 -32.11 12.36
C LEU A 57 21.33 -32.70 12.90
N GLU A 58 22.06 -31.96 13.73
CA GLU A 58 23.34 -32.37 14.33
C GLU A 58 23.18 -33.25 15.58
N SER A 59 21.95 -33.48 16.05
CA SER A 59 21.68 -34.31 17.23
C SER A 59 21.40 -35.77 16.82
N PRO A 60 22.40 -36.69 16.84
CA PRO A 60 22.15 -38.11 16.73
C PRO A 60 21.57 -38.60 18.06
N GLU A 61 20.25 -38.64 18.17
CA GLU A 61 19.57 -39.26 19.32
C GLU A 61 20.05 -40.72 19.50
N PRO A 62 20.25 -41.19 20.74
CA PRO A 62 19.08 -41.53 21.54
C PRO A 62 19.19 -41.11 23.02
N THR A 63 18.10 -40.72 23.65
CA THR A 63 17.67 -41.41 24.87
C THR A 63 16.23 -41.11 25.28
N SER A 64 15.43 -42.18 25.31
CA SER A 64 14.52 -42.39 26.41
C SER A 64 15.29 -42.23 27.74
N SER A 65 14.96 -41.21 28.52
CA SER A 65 15.21 -41.26 29.96
C SER A 65 13.86 -41.44 30.65
N ILE A 66 13.61 -42.68 31.09
CA ILE A 66 12.69 -42.91 32.19
C ILE A 66 13.22 -42.11 33.37
N ARG A 67 12.43 -41.14 33.86
CA ARG A 67 12.53 -40.69 35.23
C ARG A 67 11.15 -40.76 35.86
N GLU A 68 10.82 -41.94 36.38
CA GLU A 68 9.75 -42.09 37.35
C GLU A 68 10.09 -41.27 38.61
N ASN A 69 9.20 -40.33 38.87
CA ASN A 69 8.57 -40.03 40.16
C ASN A 69 9.48 -39.69 41.36
N THR A 70 9.48 -38.41 41.73
CA THR A 70 9.47 -38.02 43.15
C THR A 70 8.37 -37.00 43.39
N LYS A 71 7.43 -37.43 44.24
CA LYS A 71 6.28 -36.75 44.82
C LYS A 71 6.40 -35.22 44.96
N SER A 72 5.30 -34.53 44.67
CA SER A 72 4.51 -33.79 45.69
C SER A 72 3.90 -32.48 45.15
N THR A 73 2.57 -32.52 44.96
CA THR A 73 1.62 -31.49 45.42
C THR A 73 1.73 -30.04 44.94
N LYS A 74 2.04 -29.74 43.67
CA LYS A 74 1.81 -28.38 43.12
C LYS A 74 1.24 -28.28 41.69
N ARG A 75 0.91 -29.40 41.03
CA ARG A 75 0.39 -29.39 39.64
C ARG A 75 -1.13 -29.29 39.48
N ALA A 76 -1.92 -29.46 40.54
CA ALA A 76 -3.38 -29.32 40.47
C ALA A 76 -3.88 -27.86 40.59
N ARG A 77 -2.98 -26.91 40.93
CA ARG A 77 -3.34 -25.48 41.09
C ARG A 77 -2.97 -24.60 39.90
N GLN A 78 -2.11 -25.09 38.99
CA GLN A 78 -1.71 -24.34 37.78
C GLN A 78 -2.64 -24.60 36.59
N THR A 79 -3.27 -25.77 36.49
CA THR A 79 -4.24 -26.07 35.42
C THR A 79 -5.54 -25.28 35.53
N VAL A 80 -5.92 -24.84 36.74
CA VAL A 80 -7.08 -23.95 36.94
C VAL A 80 -6.74 -22.49 36.57
N ILE A 81 -5.49 -22.05 36.76
CA ILE A 81 -5.05 -20.70 36.43
C ILE A 81 -4.89 -20.54 34.91
N THR A 82 -4.38 -21.54 34.18
CA THR A 82 -4.26 -21.49 32.72
C THR A 82 -5.62 -21.54 32.02
N LEU A 83 -6.58 -22.32 32.54
CA LEU A 83 -7.96 -22.34 32.00
C LEU A 83 -8.71 -21.02 32.28
N LEU A 84 -8.47 -20.36 33.42
CA LEU A 84 -9.03 -19.02 33.70
C LEU A 84 -8.37 -17.90 32.87
N LEU A 85 -7.07 -17.99 32.59
CA LEU A 85 -6.36 -17.03 31.73
C LEU A 85 -6.80 -17.12 30.26
N VAL A 86 -7.02 -18.33 29.75
CA VAL A 86 -7.57 -18.55 28.40
C VAL A 86 -9.02 -18.07 28.31
N LEU A 87 -9.83 -18.22 29.37
CA LEU A 87 -11.20 -17.70 29.42
C LEU A 87 -11.24 -16.16 29.49
N ILE A 88 -10.35 -15.51 30.24
CA ILE A 88 -10.24 -14.04 30.30
C ILE A 88 -9.74 -13.46 28.98
N VAL A 89 -8.79 -14.12 28.31
CA VAL A 89 -8.32 -13.69 26.98
C VAL A 89 -9.41 -13.94 25.92
N ALA A 90 -10.16 -15.04 25.98
CA ALA A 90 -11.26 -15.31 25.06
C ALA A 90 -12.47 -14.36 25.24
N THR A 91 -12.77 -13.91 26.46
CA THR A 91 -13.80 -12.88 26.69
C THR A 91 -13.30 -11.45 26.49
N GLY A 92 -12.00 -11.19 26.65
CA GLY A 92 -11.38 -9.88 26.47
C GLY A 92 -11.13 -9.52 25.00
N THR A 93 -10.72 -10.47 24.17
CA THR A 93 -10.53 -10.23 22.71
C THR A 93 -11.80 -10.46 21.91
N GLY A 94 -12.71 -11.34 22.37
CA GLY A 94 -13.99 -11.58 21.71
C GLY A 94 -14.92 -10.37 21.69
N TRP A 95 -14.86 -9.49 22.71
CA TRP A 95 -15.72 -8.30 22.76
C TRP A 95 -15.20 -7.14 21.88
N LEU A 96 -13.89 -7.08 21.61
CA LEU A 96 -13.28 -6.01 20.83
C LEU A 96 -13.20 -6.33 19.32
N VAL A 97 -13.16 -7.60 18.93
CA VAL A 97 -13.25 -8.01 17.50
C VAL A 97 -14.68 -7.93 16.96
N ALA A 98 -15.69 -8.07 17.82
CA ALA A 98 -17.10 -7.97 17.42
C ALA A 98 -17.55 -6.54 17.06
N LYS A 99 -16.80 -5.50 17.48
CA LYS A 99 -17.15 -4.10 17.18
C LYS A 99 -16.40 -3.47 15.99
N GLN A 100 -15.52 -4.21 15.32
CA GLN A 100 -14.87 -3.75 14.09
C GLN A 100 -15.06 -4.70 12.89
N SER A 101 -15.69 -5.86 13.10
CA SER A 101 -16.16 -6.73 12.01
C SER A 101 -17.50 -6.24 11.45
N GLY A 102 -17.52 -5.00 10.99
CA GLY A 102 -18.72 -4.28 10.57
C GLY A 102 -18.55 -3.49 9.27
N GLN A 103 -17.61 -3.85 8.40
CA GLN A 103 -17.60 -3.38 7.01
C GLN A 103 -17.20 -4.54 6.09
N ARG A 104 -18.22 -5.28 5.65
CA ARG A 104 -18.11 -6.04 4.40
C ARG A 104 -18.14 -5.00 3.29
N LEU A 105 -17.01 -4.76 2.60
CA LEU A 105 -17.07 -4.03 1.33
C LEU A 105 -17.76 -4.94 0.30
N SER A 106 -18.84 -4.41 -0.27
CA SER A 106 -19.56 -5.01 -1.38
C SER A 106 -18.59 -5.23 -2.56
N GLY A 107 -18.43 -6.49 -3.02
CA GLY A 107 -17.77 -6.76 -4.31
C GLY A 107 -16.80 -7.95 -4.42
N GLN A 108 -16.56 -8.77 -3.38
CA GLN A 108 -15.64 -9.91 -3.55
C GLN A 108 -16.33 -11.09 -4.25
N SER A 109 -15.76 -11.52 -5.38
CA SER A 109 -16.16 -12.70 -6.14
C SER A 109 -15.81 -13.99 -5.38
N LEU A 110 -16.74 -14.95 -5.38
CA LEU A 110 -16.66 -16.23 -4.68
C LEU A 110 -15.87 -17.31 -5.45
N SER A 111 -15.27 -16.98 -6.58
CA SER A 111 -14.55 -17.91 -7.45
C SER A 111 -13.12 -17.43 -7.69
N GLY A 112 -12.14 -18.30 -7.43
CA GLY A 112 -10.72 -17.98 -7.45
C GLY A 112 -10.16 -17.54 -8.81
N GLY A 113 -10.20 -16.23 -9.04
CA GLY A 113 -9.31 -15.49 -9.91
C GLY A 113 -9.00 -14.18 -9.20
N ILE A 114 -7.73 -13.87 -8.96
CA ILE A 114 -7.33 -12.56 -8.44
C ILE A 114 -7.43 -11.60 -9.63
N GLU A 115 -8.65 -11.22 -9.99
CA GLU A 115 -8.86 -10.00 -10.76
C GLU A 115 -8.43 -8.86 -9.84
N ASP A 116 -7.47 -8.04 -10.31
CA ASP A 116 -7.00 -6.87 -9.59
C ASP A 116 -8.20 -5.95 -9.33
N SER A 117 -8.75 -5.99 -8.11
CA SER A 117 -9.90 -5.15 -7.76
C SER A 117 -9.55 -3.67 -7.95
N THR A 118 -10.55 -2.83 -8.25
CA THR A 118 -10.37 -1.37 -8.39
C THR A 118 -9.60 -0.77 -7.21
N ALA A 119 -9.84 -1.26 -5.99
CA ALA A 119 -9.13 -0.83 -4.79
C ALA A 119 -7.63 -1.20 -4.78
N SER A 120 -7.28 -2.41 -5.25
CA SER A 120 -5.87 -2.85 -5.42
C SER A 120 -5.14 -1.95 -6.41
N LEU A 121 -5.77 -1.69 -7.56
CA LEU A 121 -5.20 -0.85 -8.62
C LEU A 121 -5.00 0.60 -8.14
N LEU A 122 -5.99 1.19 -7.47
CA LEU A 122 -5.85 2.54 -6.89
C LEU A 122 -4.73 2.62 -5.86
N SER A 123 -4.63 1.62 -4.97
CA SER A 123 -3.56 1.58 -3.97
C SER A 123 -2.17 1.57 -4.61
N ARG A 124 -1.98 0.75 -5.66
CA ARG A 124 -0.73 0.69 -6.42
C ARG A 124 -0.48 1.99 -7.17
N ALA A 125 -1.51 2.56 -7.80
CA ALA A 125 -1.40 3.81 -8.55
C ALA A 125 -0.89 4.96 -7.65
N ARG A 126 -1.40 5.08 -6.42
CA ARG A 126 -0.92 6.07 -5.44
C ARG A 126 0.53 5.84 -5.04
N ALA A 127 0.90 4.60 -4.74
CA ALA A 127 2.26 4.23 -4.34
C ALA A 127 3.30 4.55 -5.43
N THR A 128 2.89 4.43 -6.69
CA THR A 128 3.77 4.62 -7.83
C THR A 128 3.72 6.02 -8.43
N ASN A 129 2.69 6.84 -8.16
CA ASN A 129 2.49 8.13 -8.87
C ASN A 129 3.70 9.08 -8.84
N PHE A 130 4.43 9.11 -7.73
CA PHE A 130 5.61 9.97 -7.55
C PHE A 130 6.93 9.29 -7.92
N VAL A 131 6.93 7.97 -8.14
CA VAL A 131 8.11 7.16 -8.46
C VAL A 131 8.18 6.89 -9.96
N ASP A 132 7.08 6.42 -10.53
CA ASP A 132 6.92 6.14 -11.95
C ASP A 132 5.55 6.67 -12.42
N PRO A 133 5.50 7.95 -12.84
CA PRO A 133 4.28 8.58 -13.33
C PRO A 133 3.62 7.84 -14.50
N GLN A 134 4.41 7.21 -15.38
CA GLN A 134 3.87 6.44 -16.50
C GLN A 134 3.16 5.17 -16.00
N ALA A 135 3.77 4.40 -15.12
CA ALA A 135 3.14 3.21 -14.54
C ALA A 135 1.86 3.57 -13.74
N ALA A 136 1.86 4.70 -13.03
CA ALA A 136 0.66 5.17 -12.35
C ALA A 136 -0.47 5.57 -13.31
N ILE A 137 -0.16 6.20 -14.45
CA ILE A 137 -1.16 6.48 -15.50
C ILE A 137 -1.78 5.17 -16.01
N GLU A 138 -0.99 4.13 -16.22
CA GLU A 138 -1.49 2.82 -16.66
C GLU A 138 -2.43 2.21 -15.62
N LEU A 139 -2.07 2.27 -14.32
CA LEU A 139 -2.90 1.75 -13.23
C LEU A 139 -4.22 2.52 -13.10
N TYR A 140 -4.20 3.86 -13.15
CA TYR A 140 -5.43 4.67 -13.16
C TYR A 140 -6.27 4.43 -14.43
N SER A 141 -5.63 4.14 -15.57
CA SER A 141 -6.34 3.77 -16.79
C SER A 141 -7.02 2.41 -16.69
N GLN A 142 -6.40 1.44 -16.04
CA GLN A 142 -7.02 0.15 -15.72
C GLN A 142 -8.22 0.31 -14.79
N VAL A 143 -8.08 1.16 -13.74
CA VAL A 143 -9.21 1.53 -12.87
C VAL A 143 -10.37 2.06 -13.70
N LEU A 144 -10.11 2.98 -14.63
CA LEU A 144 -11.15 3.59 -15.46
C LEU A 144 -11.72 2.66 -16.54
N GLY A 145 -11.02 1.55 -16.83
CA GLY A 145 -11.57 0.45 -17.63
C GLY A 145 -12.60 -0.38 -16.86
N LEU A 146 -12.44 -0.51 -15.53
CA LEU A 146 -13.35 -1.25 -14.65
C LEU A 146 -14.48 -0.37 -14.09
N ASP A 147 -14.15 0.88 -13.74
CA ASP A 147 -15.02 1.89 -13.14
C ASP A 147 -14.80 3.23 -13.85
N PRO A 148 -15.50 3.50 -14.97
CA PRO A 148 -15.28 4.70 -15.80
C PRO A 148 -15.59 6.04 -15.12
N ASP A 149 -16.29 6.02 -13.98
CA ASP A 149 -16.69 7.20 -13.20
C ASP A 149 -15.89 7.32 -11.89
N ASN A 150 -14.77 6.59 -11.77
CA ASN A 150 -13.90 6.69 -10.62
C ASN A 150 -13.25 8.08 -10.52
N VAL A 151 -13.76 8.91 -9.61
CA VAL A 151 -13.36 10.32 -9.42
C VAL A 151 -11.85 10.46 -9.19
N GLU A 152 -11.28 9.57 -8.39
CA GLU A 152 -9.87 9.59 -8.04
C GLU A 152 -8.99 9.29 -9.25
N ALA A 153 -9.30 8.22 -9.98
CA ALA A 153 -8.52 7.84 -11.15
C ALA A 153 -8.62 8.87 -12.27
N LEU A 154 -9.81 9.47 -12.49
CA LEU A 154 -9.97 10.60 -13.43
C LEU A 154 -9.04 11.74 -13.03
N THR A 155 -9.08 12.12 -11.75
CA THR A 155 -8.34 13.28 -11.23
C THR A 155 -6.83 13.11 -11.33
N TYR A 156 -6.29 12.00 -10.82
CA TYR A 156 -4.85 11.82 -10.77
C TYR A 156 -4.25 11.38 -12.12
N ARG A 157 -4.97 10.65 -12.97
CA ARG A 157 -4.50 10.39 -14.34
C ARG A 157 -4.35 11.69 -15.13
N ALA A 158 -5.36 12.56 -15.07
CA ALA A 158 -5.35 13.86 -15.72
C ALA A 158 -4.16 14.71 -15.26
N TRP A 159 -3.91 14.73 -13.94
CA TRP A 159 -2.80 15.46 -13.36
C TRP A 159 -1.44 14.94 -13.85
N LEU A 160 -1.21 13.63 -13.82
CA LEU A 160 0.05 13.04 -14.28
C LEU A 160 0.30 13.30 -15.77
N LEU A 161 -0.74 13.20 -16.61
CA LEU A 161 -0.64 13.57 -18.03
C LEU A 161 -0.24 15.04 -18.21
N ALA A 162 -0.84 15.95 -17.44
CA ALA A 162 -0.51 17.36 -17.48
C ALA A 162 0.92 17.66 -16.96
N LEU A 163 1.37 16.94 -15.92
CA LEU A 163 2.74 17.05 -15.39
C LEU A 163 3.78 16.68 -16.44
N ILE A 164 3.59 15.54 -17.12
CA ILE A 164 4.49 15.06 -18.17
C ILE A 164 4.55 16.05 -19.34
N ALA A 165 3.43 16.69 -19.68
CA ALA A 165 3.35 17.65 -20.79
C ALA A 165 3.97 19.02 -20.49
N ARG A 166 4.32 19.36 -19.24
CA ARG A 166 4.80 20.70 -18.85
C ARG A 166 6.03 21.17 -19.64
N GLY A 167 6.96 20.26 -19.93
CA GLY A 167 8.18 20.53 -20.69
C GLY A 167 8.04 20.35 -22.20
N ALA A 168 6.87 19.94 -22.70
CA ALA A 168 6.68 19.59 -24.10
C ALA A 168 6.40 20.82 -25.00
N GLY A 169 6.39 20.58 -26.31
CA GLY A 169 5.97 21.57 -27.32
C GLY A 169 4.50 21.96 -27.20
N SER A 170 4.11 23.05 -27.84
CA SER A 170 2.76 23.64 -27.75
C SER A 170 1.64 22.66 -28.13
N GLU A 171 1.83 21.86 -29.18
CA GLU A 171 0.85 20.87 -29.62
C GLU A 171 0.60 19.79 -28.55
N ILE A 172 1.66 19.25 -27.95
CA ILE A 172 1.56 18.25 -26.89
C ILE A 172 0.90 18.85 -25.63
N LYS A 173 1.24 20.09 -25.28
CA LYS A 173 0.57 20.81 -24.17
C LYS A 173 -0.93 20.96 -24.41
N GLN A 174 -1.33 21.28 -25.65
CA GLN A 174 -2.72 21.43 -26.01
C GLN A 174 -3.48 20.10 -25.94
N LEU A 175 -2.89 19.02 -26.44
CA LEU A 175 -3.47 17.67 -26.34
C LEU A 175 -3.61 17.22 -24.87
N ALA A 176 -2.56 17.44 -24.07
CA ALA A 176 -2.60 17.12 -22.64
C ALA A 176 -3.67 17.95 -21.91
N PHE A 177 -3.80 19.23 -22.24
CA PHE A 177 -4.86 20.08 -21.67
C PHE A 177 -6.26 19.55 -22.03
N LEU A 178 -6.53 19.24 -23.30
CA LEU A 178 -7.84 18.74 -23.72
C LEU A 178 -8.21 17.43 -23.01
N SER A 179 -7.26 16.49 -22.93
CA SER A 179 -7.46 15.22 -22.22
C SER A 179 -7.67 15.43 -20.71
N ALA A 180 -6.76 16.15 -20.06
CA ALA A 180 -6.79 16.35 -18.61
C ALA A 180 -7.99 17.18 -18.15
N SER A 181 -8.33 18.25 -18.87
CA SER A 181 -9.50 19.09 -18.53
C SER A 181 -10.81 18.30 -18.64
N SER A 182 -10.96 17.47 -19.69
CA SER A 182 -12.13 16.60 -19.84
C SER A 182 -12.28 15.62 -18.66
N ASP A 183 -11.20 14.97 -18.23
CA ASP A 183 -11.22 14.06 -17.09
C ASP A 183 -11.55 14.78 -15.77
N LEU A 184 -10.95 15.95 -15.54
CA LEU A 184 -11.15 16.74 -14.32
C LEU A 184 -12.58 17.33 -14.26
N GLU A 185 -13.11 17.83 -15.37
CA GLU A 185 -14.47 18.33 -15.45
C GLU A 185 -15.49 17.19 -15.24
N ARG A 186 -15.20 15.98 -15.72
CA ARG A 186 -16.00 14.79 -15.40
C ARG A 186 -15.92 14.45 -13.92
N ALA A 187 -14.74 14.46 -13.31
CA ALA A 187 -14.57 14.22 -11.88
C ALA A 187 -15.38 15.22 -11.04
N ILE A 188 -15.30 16.52 -11.35
CA ILE A 188 -16.09 17.59 -10.68
C ILE A 188 -17.60 17.39 -10.89
N LYS A 189 -18.02 16.92 -12.07
CA LYS A 189 -19.44 16.63 -12.33
C LYS A 189 -19.97 15.48 -11.45
N ILE A 190 -19.13 14.48 -11.17
CA ILE A 190 -19.49 13.33 -10.34
C ILE A 190 -19.43 13.69 -8.86
N ASP A 191 -18.36 14.37 -8.43
CA ASP A 191 -18.17 14.88 -7.08
C ASP A 191 -17.65 16.32 -7.12
N ALA A 192 -18.58 17.27 -6.98
CA ALA A 192 -18.29 18.70 -6.99
C ALA A 192 -17.48 19.18 -5.78
N ASN A 193 -17.27 18.33 -4.77
CA ASN A 193 -16.49 18.66 -3.58
C ASN A 193 -15.13 17.96 -3.57
N TYR A 194 -14.73 17.24 -4.64
CA TYR A 194 -13.44 16.58 -4.71
C TYR A 194 -12.31 17.61 -4.91
N PRO A 195 -11.50 17.92 -3.89
CA PRO A 195 -10.73 19.16 -3.91
C PRO A 195 -9.63 19.20 -4.96
N ASP A 196 -8.94 18.08 -5.12
CA ASP A 196 -7.83 17.94 -6.05
C ASP A 196 -8.27 18.20 -7.49
N ALA A 197 -9.51 17.86 -7.86
CA ALA A 197 -10.00 18.09 -9.21
C ALA A 197 -10.10 19.59 -9.53
N HIS A 198 -10.57 20.40 -8.58
CA HIS A 198 -10.61 21.86 -8.73
C HIS A 198 -9.20 22.46 -8.74
N CYS A 199 -8.33 22.02 -7.84
CA CYS A 199 -6.95 22.49 -7.78
C CYS A 199 -6.23 22.22 -9.11
N PHE A 200 -6.28 20.99 -9.60
CA PHE A 200 -5.61 20.60 -10.83
C PHE A 200 -6.22 21.27 -12.07
N LEU A 201 -7.55 21.38 -12.17
CA LEU A 201 -8.20 22.05 -13.30
C LEU A 201 -7.78 23.52 -13.38
N GLY A 202 -7.76 24.21 -12.23
CA GLY A 202 -7.28 25.58 -12.14
C GLY A 202 -5.83 25.73 -12.59
N ILE A 203 -4.95 24.83 -12.14
CA ILE A 203 -3.53 24.86 -12.52
C ILE A 203 -3.36 24.64 -14.03
N ILE A 204 -4.00 23.62 -14.62
CA ILE A 204 -3.78 23.30 -16.04
C ILE A 204 -4.39 24.35 -16.98
N ARG A 205 -5.51 24.99 -16.61
CA ARG A 205 -6.10 26.10 -17.37
C ARG A 205 -5.10 27.23 -17.54
N PHE A 206 -4.39 27.61 -16.47
CA PHE A 206 -3.36 28.63 -16.57
C PHE A 206 -2.09 28.13 -17.26
N ARG A 207 -1.54 27.00 -16.82
CA ARG A 207 -0.21 26.54 -17.25
C ARG A 207 -0.14 25.96 -18.65
N LEU A 208 -1.23 25.37 -19.13
CA LEU A 208 -1.27 24.71 -20.45
C LEU A 208 -2.12 25.47 -21.47
N ALA A 209 -3.19 26.15 -21.05
CA ALA A 209 -4.10 26.86 -21.96
C ALA A 209 -4.00 28.39 -21.89
N GLY A 210 -3.29 28.97 -20.91
CA GLY A 210 -3.24 30.42 -20.72
C GLY A 210 -4.59 31.03 -20.31
N ASP A 211 -5.56 30.21 -19.89
CA ASP A 211 -6.88 30.64 -19.46
C ASP A 211 -6.82 31.11 -18.00
N ALA A 212 -6.47 32.38 -17.81
CA ALA A 212 -6.37 32.98 -16.49
C ALA A 212 -7.74 33.11 -15.79
N ILE A 213 -8.80 33.45 -16.54
CA ILE A 213 -10.15 33.63 -15.97
C ILE A 213 -10.70 32.30 -15.46
N GLY A 214 -10.70 31.27 -16.30
CA GLY A 214 -11.19 29.95 -15.92
C GLY A 214 -10.26 29.26 -14.90
N SER A 215 -8.98 29.61 -14.86
CA SER A 215 -8.07 29.18 -13.79
C SER A 215 -8.48 29.77 -12.44
N ARG A 216 -8.70 31.09 -12.38
CA ARG A 216 -9.05 31.80 -11.14
C ARG A 216 -10.29 31.24 -10.48
N GLU A 217 -11.32 30.95 -11.28
CA GLU A 217 -12.57 30.34 -10.81
C GLU A 217 -12.30 29.04 -10.03
N GLN A 218 -11.54 28.11 -10.64
CA GLN A 218 -11.29 26.79 -10.07
C GLN A 218 -10.31 26.85 -8.89
N LEU A 219 -9.27 27.68 -8.97
CA LEU A 219 -8.31 27.86 -7.88
C LEU A 219 -8.94 28.48 -6.63
N LYS A 220 -9.95 29.35 -6.79
CA LYS A 220 -10.71 29.90 -5.65
C LYS A 220 -11.57 28.84 -4.96
N ILE A 221 -12.15 27.91 -5.73
CA ILE A 221 -12.86 26.76 -5.15
C ILE A 221 -11.88 25.87 -4.38
N CYS A 222 -10.75 25.51 -5.00
CA CYS A 222 -9.66 24.77 -4.36
C CYS A 222 -9.22 25.43 -3.04
N GLU A 223 -8.95 26.74 -3.03
CA GLU A 223 -8.58 27.48 -1.83
C GLU A 223 -9.65 27.38 -0.73
N SER A 224 -10.94 27.48 -1.10
CA SER A 224 -12.06 27.41 -0.15
C SER A 224 -12.23 26.03 0.50
N GLN A 225 -11.69 24.98 -0.11
CA GLN A 225 -11.71 23.60 0.42
C GLN A 225 -10.60 23.33 1.44
N ASN A 226 -9.80 24.35 1.78
CA ASN A 226 -8.76 24.30 2.81
C ASN A 226 -7.75 23.15 2.60
N PRO A 227 -7.00 23.17 1.48
CA PRO A 227 -6.00 22.15 1.21
C PRO A 227 -4.86 22.18 2.25
N PRO A 228 -4.07 21.10 2.38
CA PRO A 228 -2.91 21.06 3.27
C PRO A 228 -1.99 22.28 3.08
N ALA A 229 -1.32 22.73 4.14
CA ALA A 229 -0.57 23.99 4.14
C ALA A 229 0.46 24.10 2.99
N GLU A 230 1.12 22.99 2.69
CA GLU A 230 2.08 22.87 1.59
C GLU A 230 1.40 23.12 0.24
N VAL A 231 0.26 22.48 0.00
CA VAL A 231 -0.55 22.63 -1.22
C VAL A 231 -1.14 24.04 -1.29
N LYS A 232 -1.63 24.58 -0.16
CA LYS A 232 -2.16 25.94 -0.09
C LYS A 232 -1.12 26.97 -0.52
N SER A 233 0.10 26.88 -0.02
CA SER A 233 1.18 27.82 -0.38
C SER A 233 1.45 27.84 -1.89
N PHE A 234 1.38 26.67 -2.53
CA PHE A 234 1.54 26.53 -3.98
C PHE A 234 0.36 27.11 -4.75
N VAL A 235 -0.87 26.81 -4.32
CA VAL A 235 -2.11 27.35 -4.93
C VAL A 235 -2.15 28.88 -4.83
N ASP A 236 -1.82 29.44 -3.67
CA ASP A 236 -1.81 30.90 -3.44
C ASP A 236 -0.81 31.61 -4.37
N SER A 237 0.37 31.02 -4.60
CA SER A 237 1.35 31.54 -5.57
C SER A 237 0.78 31.57 -6.99
N ILE A 238 0.06 30.53 -7.41
CA ILE A 238 -0.52 30.47 -8.75
C ILE A 238 -1.66 31.47 -8.89
N ILE A 239 -2.50 31.64 -7.86
CA ILE A 239 -3.55 32.65 -7.84
C ILE A 239 -2.96 34.05 -8.04
N ALA A 240 -1.84 34.37 -7.39
CA ALA A 240 -1.18 35.66 -7.57
C ALA A 240 -0.69 35.89 -9.01
N GLU A 241 -0.13 34.87 -9.66
CA GLU A 241 0.27 34.92 -11.07
C GLU A 241 -0.94 35.09 -12.01
N VAL A 242 -2.03 34.38 -11.73
CA VAL A 242 -3.29 34.47 -12.47
C VAL A 242 -3.90 35.87 -12.34
N ASP A 243 -3.95 36.42 -11.13
CA ASP A 243 -4.46 37.77 -10.88
C ASP A 243 -3.64 38.84 -11.60
N ALA A 244 -2.31 38.69 -11.63
CA ALA A 244 -1.44 39.58 -12.39
C ALA A 244 -1.68 39.48 -13.92
N ALA A 245 -1.89 38.27 -14.43
CA ALA A 245 -2.18 38.04 -15.86
C ALA A 245 -3.56 38.60 -16.28
N ILE A 246 -4.53 38.67 -15.37
CA ILE A 246 -5.85 39.27 -15.64
C ILE A 246 -5.78 40.81 -15.63
N ALA A 247 -4.89 41.38 -14.81
CA ALA A 247 -4.76 42.82 -14.65
C ALA A 247 -3.94 43.51 -15.75
N GLY A 248 -3.10 42.77 -16.48
CA GLY A 248 -2.27 43.26 -17.59
C GLY A 248 -2.98 43.18 -18.94
#